data_AF-W1X0C9-F1
#
_entry.id   AF-W1X0C9-F1
#
_cell.length_a   1.000
_cell.length_b   1.000
_cell.length_c   1.000
_cell.angle_alpha   90.00
_cell.angle_beta   90.00
_cell.angle_gamma   90.00
#
_symmetry.space_group_name_H-M   'P 1'
#
loop_
_entity.id
_entity.type
_entity.pdbx_description
1 polymer ?
#
loop_
_entity_poly.entity_id
_entity_poly.type
_entity_poly.pdbx_seq_one_letter_code
_entity_poly.pdbx_strand_id
1 'polypeptide(L)'
;ACLMSAVLGTAGLSGMELILVGGFLMGAWSAISPAIGQSYTSKVTDGDEIAIGHFGSLGYYLSAWVAKYVGKADDSTEDIEIPEKWGFLRDSTLSTALTMIVFYLIAAFAAGSEFVATLSGDMSPYLYAVMSAMNFAVGVTIVYSGVRMILGDLIPAFQGIATKII
;
A
#
# COMPACT_ATOMS: atom_id res chain seq x y z
N ALA A 1 -4.30 13.48 10.66
CA ALA A 1 -4.63 14.77 11.29
C ALA A 1 -6.03 15.23 10.90
N CYS A 2 -6.31 15.47 9.62
CA CYS A 2 -7.59 16.04 9.17
C CYS A 2 -8.80 15.17 9.53
N LEU A 3 -8.75 13.86 9.28
CA LEU A 3 -9.86 12.95 9.61
C LEU A 3 -10.10 12.85 11.12
N MET A 4 -9.03 12.74 11.92
CA MET A 4 -9.13 12.75 13.38
C MET A 4 -9.73 14.06 13.91
N SER A 5 -9.29 15.19 13.35
CA SER A 5 -9.83 16.52 13.67
C SER A 5 -11.31 16.63 13.33
N ALA A 6 -11.73 16.13 12.16
CA ALA A 6 -13.13 16.11 11.76
C ALA A 6 -13.99 15.28 12.73
N VAL A 7 -13.53 14.08 13.12
CA VAL A 7 -14.25 13.21 14.07
C VAL A 7 -14.37 13.86 15.45
N LEU A 8 -13.26 14.36 16.01
CA LEU A 8 -13.28 15.03 17.31
C LEU A 8 -14.10 16.34 17.27
N GLY A 9 -14.08 17.04 16.13
CA GLY A 9 -14.93 18.19 15.86
C GLY A 9 -16.42 17.84 15.89
N THR A 10 -16.82 16.72 15.27
CA THR A 10 -18.22 16.24 15.37
C THR A 10 -18.60 15.78 16.78
N ALA A 11 -17.62 15.38 17.60
CA ALA A 11 -17.82 15.06 19.01
C ALA A 11 -17.92 16.29 19.92
N GLY A 12 -17.82 17.51 19.37
CA GLY A 12 -17.99 18.78 20.09
C GLY A 12 -16.70 19.44 20.56
N LEU A 13 -15.52 18.85 20.28
CA LEU A 13 -14.24 19.47 20.61
C LEU A 13 -13.93 20.60 19.62
N SER A 14 -13.45 21.74 20.12
CA SER A 14 -13.08 22.88 19.27
C SER A 14 -11.87 23.63 19.82
N GLY A 15 -11.27 24.47 18.97
CA GLY A 15 -10.18 25.37 19.36
C GLY A 15 -8.99 24.64 19.98
N MET A 16 -8.54 25.12 21.15
CA MET A 16 -7.34 24.60 21.83
C MET A 16 -7.51 23.16 22.32
N GLU A 17 -8.70 22.78 22.83
CA GLU A 17 -8.94 21.42 23.32
C GLU A 17 -8.81 20.40 22.20
N LEU A 18 -9.34 20.71 21.01
CA LEU A 18 -9.20 19.87 19.82
C LEU A 18 -7.73 19.68 19.42
N ILE A 19 -6.94 20.75 19.47
CA ILE A 19 -5.51 20.71 19.12
C ILE A 19 -4.75 19.86 20.13
N LEU A 20 -4.98 20.05 21.42
CA LEU A 20 -4.26 19.33 22.47
C LEU A 20 -4.63 17.85 22.48
N VAL A 21 -5.93 17.52 22.50
CA VAL A 21 -6.39 16.13 22.54
C VAL A 21 -6.09 15.41 21.23
N GLY A 22 -6.44 16.03 20.09
CA GLY A 22 -6.20 15.45 18.77
C GLY A 22 -4.71 15.31 18.45
N GLY A 23 -3.91 16.31 18.80
CA GLY A 23 -2.46 16.29 18.63
C GLY A 23 -1.80 15.23 19.51
N PHE A 24 -2.19 15.13 20.79
CA PHE A 24 -1.68 14.10 21.69
C PHE A 24 -2.03 12.69 21.20
N LEU A 25 -3.30 12.42 20.91
CA LEU A 25 -3.74 11.10 20.44
C LEU A 25 -3.06 10.72 19.14
N MET A 26 -2.95 11.66 18.20
CA MET A 26 -2.30 11.39 16.92
C MET A 26 -0.79 11.17 17.09
N GLY A 27 -0.11 12.01 17.88
CA GLY A 27 1.32 11.86 18.14
C GLY A 27 1.64 10.54 18.86
N ALA A 28 0.86 10.20 19.89
CA ALA A 28 0.99 8.93 20.59
C ALA A 28 0.77 7.74 19.65
N TRP A 29 -0.27 7.77 18.83
CA TRP A 29 -0.53 6.71 17.86
C TRP A 29 0.59 6.58 16.82
N SER A 30 1.08 7.70 16.28
CA SER A 30 2.17 7.70 15.31
C SER A 30 3.49 7.17 15.89
N ALA A 31 3.73 7.34 17.19
CA ALA A 31 4.91 6.80 17.87
C ALA A 31 4.75 5.32 18.26
N ILE A 32 3.57 4.93 18.75
CA ILE A 32 3.34 3.58 19.30
C ILE A 32 3.06 2.56 18.19
N SER A 33 2.30 2.95 17.14
CA SER A 33 1.84 1.99 16.14
C SER A 33 2.96 1.28 15.36
N PRO A 34 4.07 1.93 14.96
CA PRO A 34 5.17 1.24 14.29
C PRO A 34 5.84 0.22 15.22
N ALA A 35 5.98 0.54 16.51
CA ALA A 35 6.58 -0.34 17.51
C ALA A 35 5.75 -1.62 17.72
N ILE A 36 4.41 -1.51 17.72
CA ILE A 36 3.50 -2.68 17.78
C ILE A 36 3.76 -3.59 16.57
N GLY A 37 3.96 -3.00 15.40
CA GLY A 37 4.15 -3.70 14.14
C GLY A 37 5.53 -4.26 13.88
N GLN A 38 6.55 -3.81 14.60
CA GLN A 38 7.94 -3.97 14.18
C GLN A 38 8.32 -5.44 13.98
N SER A 39 7.85 -6.33 14.86
CA SER A 39 8.10 -7.78 14.73
C SER A 39 7.54 -8.41 13.46
N TYR A 40 6.50 -7.81 12.86
CA TYR A 40 5.96 -8.22 11.56
C TYR A 40 6.72 -7.56 10.43
N THR A 41 7.01 -6.26 10.54
CA THR A 41 7.75 -5.51 9.52
C THR A 41 9.12 -6.12 9.28
N SER A 42 9.88 -6.41 10.33
CA SER A 42 11.23 -6.96 10.21
C SER A 42 11.31 -8.32 9.52
N LYS A 43 10.21 -9.09 9.50
CA LYS A 43 10.14 -10.37 8.80
C LYS A 43 10.00 -10.23 7.28
N VAL A 44 9.53 -9.06 6.82
CA VAL A 44 9.29 -8.78 5.39
C VAL A 44 10.39 -7.87 4.83
N THR A 45 11.11 -7.14 5.69
CA THR A 45 12.16 -6.20 5.31
C THR A 45 13.57 -6.72 5.55
N ASP A 46 13.74 -7.99 5.93
CA ASP A 46 15.02 -8.65 6.24
C ASP A 46 15.91 -7.89 7.25
N GLY A 47 15.28 -7.17 8.18
CA GLY A 47 15.98 -6.32 9.16
C GLY A 47 15.05 -5.39 9.94
N ASP A 48 15.59 -4.71 10.95
CA ASP A 48 14.85 -3.78 11.82
C ASP A 48 15.15 -2.30 11.53
N GLU A 49 15.79 -2.02 10.41
CA GLU A 49 16.21 -0.67 9.99
C GLU A 49 15.04 0.28 9.70
N ILE A 50 13.87 -0.29 9.34
CA ILE A 50 12.67 0.48 8.99
C ILE A 50 11.43 -0.06 9.72
N ALA A 51 10.47 0.83 9.96
CA ALA A 51 9.19 0.54 10.59
C ALA A 51 8.04 1.14 9.76
N ILE A 52 6.85 0.52 9.77
CA ILE A 52 5.70 1.02 8.99
C ILE A 52 4.90 2.04 9.79
N GLY A 53 5.15 3.32 9.52
CA GLY A 53 4.41 4.47 10.04
C GLY A 53 3.17 4.86 9.23
N HIS A 54 2.25 3.93 8.98
CA HIS A 54 1.03 4.18 8.20
C HIS A 54 -0.25 3.93 9.03
N PHE A 55 -1.30 4.73 8.87
CA PHE A 55 -2.53 4.53 9.65
C PHE A 55 -3.29 3.24 9.28
N GLY A 56 -3.07 2.72 8.07
CA GLY A 56 -3.56 1.41 7.64
C GLY A 56 -2.79 0.22 8.26
N SER A 57 -1.73 0.46 9.03
CA SER A 57 -0.87 -0.59 9.58
C SER A 57 -1.60 -1.62 10.43
N LEU A 58 -2.67 -1.25 11.13
CA LEU A 58 -3.49 -2.20 11.89
C LEU A 58 -4.04 -3.33 11.01
N GLY A 59 -4.43 -3.02 9.78
CA GLY A 59 -4.89 -4.02 8.82
C GLY A 59 -3.78 -5.00 8.48
N TYR A 60 -2.57 -4.51 8.23
CA TYR A 60 -1.41 -5.36 7.96
C TYR A 60 -1.06 -6.24 9.16
N TYR A 61 -1.09 -5.70 10.37
CA TYR A 61 -0.77 -6.44 11.59
C TYR A 61 -1.83 -7.49 11.91
N LEU A 62 -3.10 -7.18 11.70
CA LEU A 62 -4.18 -8.14 11.84
C LEU A 62 -4.06 -9.26 10.80
N SER A 63 -3.80 -8.92 9.54
CA SER A 63 -3.55 -9.91 8.48
C SER A 63 -2.34 -10.79 8.82
N ALA A 64 -1.23 -10.22 9.29
CA ALA A 64 -0.05 -10.97 9.69
C ALA A 64 -0.30 -11.84 10.93
N TRP A 65 -1.17 -11.42 11.85
CA TRP A 65 -1.59 -12.22 12.99
C TRP A 65 -2.48 -13.39 12.57
N VAL A 66 -3.48 -13.15 11.71
CA VAL A 66 -4.34 -14.21 11.16
C VAL A 66 -3.52 -15.20 10.33
N ALA A 67 -2.57 -14.72 9.52
CA ALA A 67 -1.70 -15.54 8.68
C ALA A 67 -0.96 -16.62 9.46
N LYS A 68 -0.60 -16.38 10.74
CA LYS A 68 0.03 -17.37 11.62
C LYS A 68 -0.82 -18.62 11.84
N TYR A 69 -2.15 -18.52 11.68
CA TYR A 69 -3.08 -19.62 11.91
C TYR A 69 -3.57 -20.27 10.62
N VAL A 70 -3.52 -19.55 9.48
CA VAL A 70 -4.07 -20.03 8.21
C VAL A 70 -3.02 -20.47 7.20
N GLY A 71 -1.74 -20.19 7.42
CA GLY A 71 -0.66 -20.54 6.50
C GLY A 71 0.71 -20.62 7.18
N LYS A 72 1.73 -20.91 6.38
CA LYS A 72 3.14 -20.93 6.79
C LYS A 72 3.91 -19.87 6.01
N ALA A 73 4.94 -19.31 6.64
CA ALA A 73 5.81 -18.32 6.00
C ALA A 73 6.55 -18.90 4.78
N ASP A 74 6.89 -20.19 4.84
CA ASP A 74 7.60 -20.91 3.78
C ASP A 74 6.74 -21.11 2.51
N ASP A 75 5.41 -21.01 2.63
CA ASP A 75 4.48 -21.13 1.50
C ASP A 75 4.23 -19.76 0.85
N SER A 76 5.31 -19.01 0.58
CA SER A 76 5.23 -17.67 -0.01
C SER A 76 4.85 -17.73 -1.49
N THR A 77 3.99 -16.81 -1.92
CA THR A 77 3.67 -16.64 -3.34
C THR A 77 4.86 -16.14 -4.17
N GLU A 78 5.87 -15.57 -3.51
CA GLU A 78 7.10 -15.08 -4.17
C GLU A 78 8.02 -16.24 -4.59
N ASP A 79 7.87 -17.41 -3.95
CA ASP A 79 8.68 -18.61 -4.19
C ASP A 79 8.01 -19.60 -5.16
N ILE A 80 6.87 -19.23 -5.76
CA ILE A 80 6.18 -20.09 -6.72
C ILE A 80 7.03 -20.28 -7.98
N GLU A 81 7.43 -21.52 -8.26
CA GLU A 81 8.13 -21.87 -9.49
C GLU A 81 7.18 -21.88 -10.70
N ILE A 82 7.28 -20.84 -11.53
CA ILE A 82 6.48 -20.71 -12.74
C ILE A 82 7.15 -21.48 -13.90
N PRO A 83 6.44 -22.39 -14.61
CA PRO A 83 6.99 -23.10 -15.76
C PRO A 83 7.48 -22.15 -16.84
N GLU A 84 8.50 -22.54 -17.60
CA GLU A 84 9.17 -21.69 -18.60
C GLU A 84 8.21 -21.07 -19.64
N LYS A 85 7.15 -21.80 -20.02
CA LYS A 85 6.08 -21.29 -20.92
C LYS A 85 5.34 -20.06 -20.39
N TRP A 86 5.27 -19.92 -19.06
CA TRP A 86 4.63 -18.82 -18.35
C TRP A 86 5.65 -17.88 -17.73
N GLY A 87 6.93 -17.95 -18.14
CA GLY A 87 8.02 -17.20 -17.53
C GLY A 87 7.82 -15.68 -17.52
N PHE A 88 7.00 -15.13 -18.42
CA PHE A 88 6.63 -13.71 -18.42
C PHE A 88 5.85 -13.29 -17.15
N LEU A 89 5.16 -14.20 -16.47
CA LEU A 89 4.46 -13.93 -15.20
C LEU A 89 5.43 -13.70 -14.04
N ARG A 90 6.72 -14.02 -14.21
CA ARG A 90 7.77 -13.71 -13.23
C ARG A 90 8.13 -12.23 -13.23
N ASP A 91 7.79 -11.49 -14.30
CA ASP A 91 7.91 -10.05 -14.32
C ASP A 91 6.73 -9.44 -13.55
N SER A 92 7.01 -8.78 -12.42
CA SER A 92 5.98 -8.23 -11.54
C SER A 92 5.18 -7.11 -12.20
N THR A 93 5.74 -6.38 -13.16
CA THR A 93 5.03 -5.34 -13.91
C THR A 93 4.02 -5.97 -14.87
N LEU A 94 4.44 -6.99 -15.62
CA LEU A 94 3.56 -7.73 -16.53
C LEU A 94 2.47 -8.49 -15.76
N SER A 95 2.84 -9.16 -14.67
CA SER A 95 1.89 -9.87 -13.80
C SER A 95 0.82 -8.90 -13.26
N THR A 96 1.25 -7.75 -12.72
CA THR A 96 0.33 -6.70 -12.24
C THR A 96 -0.60 -6.21 -13.34
N ALA A 97 -0.07 -5.93 -14.54
CA ALA A 97 -0.88 -5.48 -15.67
C ALA A 97 -1.97 -6.49 -16.03
N LEU A 98 -1.62 -7.77 -16.13
CA LEU A 98 -2.57 -8.84 -16.47
C LEU A 98 -3.64 -9.01 -15.39
N THR A 99 -3.24 -9.01 -14.12
CA THR A 99 -4.19 -9.07 -13.00
C THR A 99 -5.17 -7.89 -13.04
N MET A 100 -4.66 -6.67 -13.25
CA MET A 100 -5.50 -5.47 -13.30
C MET A 100 -6.42 -5.45 -14.52
N ILE A 101 -5.99 -5.99 -15.67
CA ILE A 101 -6.85 -6.12 -16.86
C ILE A 101 -8.10 -6.93 -16.51
N VAL A 102 -7.94 -8.05 -15.78
CA VAL A 102 -9.07 -8.89 -15.35
C VAL A 102 -10.01 -8.10 -14.45
N PHE A 103 -9.49 -7.43 -13.42
CA PHE A 103 -10.33 -6.63 -12.50
C PHE A 103 -11.07 -5.49 -13.20
N TYR A 104 -10.38 -4.76 -14.08
CA TYR A 104 -10.95 -3.61 -14.78
C TYR A 104 -11.98 -4.04 -15.82
N LEU A 105 -11.77 -5.17 -16.49
CA LEU A 105 -12.78 -5.74 -17.38
C LEU A 105 -14.03 -6.19 -16.60
N ILE A 106 -13.88 -6.87 -15.48
CA ILE A 106 -15.02 -7.25 -14.62
C ILE A 106 -15.80 -6.01 -14.18
N ALA A 107 -15.10 -4.98 -13.73
CA ALA A 107 -15.73 -3.71 -13.36
C ALA A 107 -16.44 -3.04 -14.55
N ALA A 108 -15.83 -3.03 -15.74
CA ALA A 108 -16.42 -2.46 -16.94
C ALA A 108 -17.66 -3.23 -17.41
N PHE A 109 -17.65 -4.56 -17.33
CA PHE A 109 -18.82 -5.40 -17.62
C PHE A 109 -19.94 -5.15 -16.61
N ALA A 110 -19.62 -5.08 -15.31
CA ALA A 110 -20.60 -4.85 -14.26
C ALA A 110 -21.23 -3.45 -14.34
N ALA A 111 -20.46 -2.43 -14.73
CA ALA A 111 -20.94 -1.07 -14.94
C ALA A 111 -21.78 -0.93 -16.22
N GLY A 112 -21.58 -1.81 -17.21
CA GLY A 112 -22.26 -1.79 -18.49
C GLY A 112 -21.55 -0.91 -19.53
N SER A 113 -21.59 -1.33 -20.79
CA SER A 113 -20.85 -0.67 -21.87
C SER A 113 -21.31 0.76 -22.15
N GLU A 114 -22.59 1.08 -21.92
CA GLU A 114 -23.14 2.42 -22.13
C GLU A 114 -22.55 3.42 -21.13
N PHE A 115 -22.45 3.05 -19.86
CA PHE A 115 -21.83 3.89 -18.84
C PHE A 115 -20.34 4.07 -19.12
N VAL A 116 -19.61 2.99 -19.40
CA VAL A 116 -18.17 3.05 -19.66
C VAL A 116 -17.86 3.84 -20.94
N ALA A 117 -18.75 3.81 -21.94
CA ALA A 117 -18.63 4.63 -23.15
C ALA A 117 -18.59 6.14 -22.85
N THR A 118 -19.26 6.58 -21.78
CA THR A 118 -19.20 7.99 -21.35
C THR A 118 -17.83 8.39 -20.79
N LEU A 119 -17.03 7.41 -20.35
CA LEU A 119 -15.69 7.58 -19.80
C LEU A 119 -14.59 7.34 -20.85
N SER A 120 -14.85 6.47 -21.82
CA SER A 120 -13.87 6.01 -22.81
C SER A 120 -13.67 6.97 -24.00
N GLY A 121 -14.54 7.96 -24.15
CA GLY A 121 -14.51 8.88 -25.30
C GLY A 121 -14.70 8.11 -26.61
N ASP A 122 -13.79 8.32 -27.56
CA ASP A 122 -13.84 7.63 -28.86
C ASP A 122 -13.34 6.17 -28.81
N MET A 123 -12.84 5.72 -27.65
CA MET A 123 -12.30 4.38 -27.50
C MET A 123 -13.42 3.37 -27.18
N SER A 124 -13.29 2.14 -27.67
CA SER A 124 -14.18 1.04 -27.24
C SER A 124 -14.14 0.91 -25.71
N PRO A 125 -15.30 0.76 -25.03
CA PRO A 125 -15.38 0.64 -23.57
C PRO A 125 -14.44 -0.41 -22.97
N TYR A 126 -14.30 -1.56 -23.64
CA TYR A 126 -13.45 -2.66 -23.18
C TYR A 126 -11.97 -2.40 -23.45
N LEU A 127 -11.65 -1.75 -24.58
CA LEU A 127 -10.28 -1.33 -24.86
C LEU A 127 -9.82 -0.27 -23.85
N TYR A 128 -10.71 0.65 -23.48
CA TYR A 128 -10.46 1.63 -22.43
C TYR A 128 -10.16 0.97 -21.07
N ALA A 129 -10.90 -0.07 -20.69
CA ALA A 129 -10.64 -0.82 -19.47
C ALA A 129 -9.24 -1.49 -19.49
N VAL A 130 -8.85 -2.09 -20.61
CA VAL A 130 -7.52 -2.70 -20.81
C VAL A 130 -6.41 -1.64 -20.74
N MET A 131 -6.57 -0.51 -21.44
CA MET A 131 -5.62 0.61 -21.39
C MET A 131 -5.48 1.20 -19.99
N SER A 132 -6.59 1.32 -19.26
CA SER A 132 -6.60 1.81 -17.88
C SER A 132 -5.84 0.88 -16.92
N ALA A 133 -6.00 -0.44 -17.09
CA ALA A 133 -5.25 -1.42 -16.32
C ALA A 133 -3.74 -1.41 -16.63
N MET A 134 -3.36 -1.25 -17.90
CA MET A 134 -1.95 -1.09 -18.27
C MET A 134 -1.34 0.20 -17.69
N ASN A 135 -2.08 1.32 -17.75
CA ASN A 135 -1.65 2.57 -17.12
C ASN A 135 -1.49 2.43 -15.61
N PHE A 136 -2.36 1.65 -14.95
CA PHE A 136 -2.20 1.33 -13.53
C PHE A 136 -0.87 0.61 -13.27
N ALA A 137 -0.54 -0.43 -14.05
CA ALA A 137 0.72 -1.14 -13.89
C ALA A 137 1.94 -0.24 -14.10
N VAL A 138 1.91 0.63 -15.13
CA VAL A 138 2.95 1.65 -15.35
C VAL A 138 3.07 2.59 -14.15
N GLY A 139 1.95 3.07 -13.61
CA GLY A 139 1.93 3.90 -12.41
C GLY A 139 2.56 3.21 -11.21
N VAL A 140 2.24 1.94 -10.98
CA VAL A 140 2.85 1.11 -9.93
C VAL A 140 4.36 0.99 -10.13
N THR A 141 4.84 0.70 -11.34
CA THR A 141 6.28 0.62 -11.65
C THR A 141 7.02 1.93 -11.38
N ILE A 142 6.40 3.07 -11.74
CA ILE A 142 6.96 4.41 -11.45
C ILE A 142 7.06 4.63 -9.94
N VAL A 143 6.00 4.30 -9.19
CA VAL A 143 5.98 4.43 -7.72
C VAL A 143 7.07 3.56 -7.09
N TYR A 144 7.19 2.28 -7.47
CA TYR A 144 8.23 1.40 -6.94
C TYR A 144 9.65 1.91 -7.23
N SER A 145 9.87 2.41 -8.45
CA SER A 145 11.16 2.98 -8.83
C SER A 145 11.50 4.22 -7.99
N GLY A 146 10.51 5.10 -7.77
CA GLY A 146 10.67 6.28 -6.92
C GLY A 146 10.89 5.94 -5.45
N VAL A 147 10.16 4.97 -4.90
CA VAL A 147 10.32 4.52 -3.51
C VAL A 147 11.71 3.94 -3.29
N ARG A 148 12.21 3.07 -4.18
CA ARG A 148 13.56 2.51 -4.06
C ARG A 148 14.64 3.59 -4.12
N MET A 149 14.50 4.56 -5.02
CA MET A 149 15.42 5.68 -5.13
C MET A 149 15.47 6.48 -3.82
N ILE A 150 14.31 6.87 -3.28
CA ILE A 150 14.23 7.67 -2.05
C ILE A 150 14.73 6.89 -0.84
N LEU A 151 14.39 5.60 -0.71
CA LEU A 151 14.85 4.77 0.41
C LEU A 151 16.37 4.59 0.42
N GLY A 152 17.01 4.52 -0.76
CA GLY A 152 18.47 4.41 -0.87
C GLY A 152 19.22 5.57 -0.20
N ASP A 153 18.67 6.79 -0.28
CA ASP A 153 19.27 7.97 0.35
C ASP A 153 18.74 8.23 1.77
N LEU A 154 17.46 7.94 2.03
CA LEU A 154 16.84 8.19 3.33
C LEU A 154 17.37 7.26 4.42
N ILE A 155 17.59 5.97 4.14
CA ILE A 155 18.02 5.01 5.16
C ILE A 155 19.37 5.41 5.78
N PRO A 156 20.44 5.68 5.01
CA PRO A 156 21.71 6.15 5.59
C PRO A 156 21.59 7.49 6.32
N ALA A 157 20.78 8.42 5.78
CA ALA A 157 20.58 9.73 6.39
C ALA A 157 19.91 9.62 7.78
N PHE A 158 18.88 8.78 7.91
CA PHE A 158 18.20 8.56 9.19
C PHE A 158 19.06 7.78 10.18
N GLN A 159 19.81 6.78 9.73
CA GLN A 159 20.77 6.07 10.59
C GLN A 159 21.81 7.03 11.18
N GLY A 160 22.30 7.99 10.38
CA GLY A 160 23.26 9.00 10.83
C GLY A 160 22.69 9.95 11.91
N ILE A 161 21.42 10.34 11.77
CA ILE A 161 20.70 11.13 12.79
C ILE A 161 20.48 10.30 14.05
N ALA A 162 19.96 9.08 13.89
CA ALA A 162 19.66 8.18 14.99
C ALA A 162 20.92 7.88 15.82
N THR A 163 22.09 7.69 15.21
CA THR A 163 23.32 7.37 15.97
C THR A 163 23.90 8.56 16.73
N LYS A 164 23.60 9.79 16.31
CA LYS A 164 24.22 11.02 16.87
C LYS A 164 23.31 11.83 17.79
N ILE A 165 22.01 11.77 17.62
CA ILE A 165 21.04 12.68 18.26
C ILE A 165 20.10 11.95 19.21
N ILE A 166 19.72 10.71 18.88
CA ILE A 166 18.75 9.90 19.62
C ILE A 166 19.49 8.74 20.29
#